data_AF-A0A1E9JUP1-F1
#
_entry.id   AF-A0A1E9JUP1-F1
#
_cell.length_a   1.000
_cell.length_b   1.000
_cell.length_c   1.000
_cell.angle_alpha   90.00
_cell.angle_beta   90.00
_cell.angle_gamma   90.00
#
_symmetry.space_group_name_H-M   'P 1'
#
loop_
_entity.id
_entity.type
_entity.pdbx_description
1 polymer ?
#
loop_
_entity_poly.entity_id
_entity_poly.type
_entity_poly.pdbx_seq_one_letter_code
_entity_poly.pdbx_strand_id
1 'polypeptide(L)'
;MLVLKILGILVGITVIYTLIQKLNKKCIEKFYIPLYSRGMSIGYLISGIFLLFGLNSFRYALQEKSNILNAQILMGIGALIAIFYVIIGYYRTNILYGTIGTGINLATLVFFILMEGYLFIIYVIFNIILFNSVKPIYVIHR
;
A
#
# COMPACT_ATOMS: atom_id res chain seq x y z
N MET A 1 14.64 11.52 21.53
CA MET A 1 13.92 10.29 21.10
C MET A 1 13.10 10.47 19.83
N LEU A 2 12.41 11.60 19.63
CA LEU A 2 11.58 11.82 18.43
C LEU A 2 12.41 11.86 17.12
N VAL A 3 13.58 12.48 17.14
CA VAL A 3 14.52 12.53 15.99
C VAL A 3 14.98 11.14 15.52
N LEU A 4 15.36 10.26 16.46
CA LEU A 4 15.76 8.87 16.15
C LEU A 4 14.60 8.05 15.56
N LYS A 5 13.37 8.28 16.01
CA LYS A 5 12.17 7.64 15.43
C LYS A 5 11.95 8.09 13.97
N ILE A 6 12.06 9.39 13.70
CA ILE A 6 11.94 9.93 12.33
C ILE A 6 13.04 9.38 11.42
N LEU A 7 14.29 9.35 11.89
CA LEU A 7 15.41 8.76 11.16
C LEU A 7 15.18 7.28 10.84
N GLY A 8 14.71 6.49 11.82
CA GLY A 8 14.38 5.09 11.60
C GLY A 8 13.29 4.89 10.55
N ILE A 9 12.25 5.73 10.56
CA ILE A 9 11.17 5.72 9.56
C ILE A 9 11.71 6.04 8.16
N LEU A 10 12.56 7.07 8.02
CA LEU A 10 13.17 7.45 6.73
C LEU A 10 14.05 6.33 6.16
N VAL A 11 14.83 5.67 7.00
CA VAL A 11 15.63 4.50 6.60
C VAL A 11 14.73 3.37 6.12
N GLY A 12 13.68 3.04 6.88
CA GLY A 12 12.70 2.02 6.50
C GLY A 12 12.05 2.30 5.13
N ILE A 13 11.62 3.55 4.92
CA ILE A 13 11.03 4.00 3.65
C ILE A 13 12.01 3.83 2.49
N THR A 14 13.27 4.22 2.69
CA THR A 14 14.30 4.13 1.65
C THR A 14 14.58 2.68 1.28
N VAL A 15 14.63 1.78 2.28
CA VAL A 15 14.80 0.35 2.06
C VAL A 15 13.62 -0.24 1.28
N ILE A 16 12.38 0.06 1.70
CA ILE A 16 11.17 -0.43 1.02
C ILE A 16 11.12 0.11 -0.42
N TYR A 17 11.36 1.41 -0.62
CA TYR A 17 11.41 2.03 -1.95
C TYR A 17 12.43 1.33 -2.85
N THR A 18 13.64 1.10 -2.35
CA THR A 18 14.71 0.44 -3.11
C THR A 18 14.36 -1.01 -3.44
N LEU A 19 13.73 -1.74 -2.52
CA LEU A 19 13.25 -3.10 -2.75
C LEU A 19 12.19 -3.12 -3.86
N ILE A 20 11.21 -2.23 -3.81
CA ILE A 20 10.18 -2.11 -4.84
C ILE A 20 10.81 -1.83 -6.20
N GLN A 21 11.75 -0.88 -6.29
CA GLN A 21 12.42 -0.55 -7.56
C GLN A 21 13.21 -1.74 -8.12
N LYS A 22 13.98 -2.44 -7.28
CA LYS A 22 14.73 -3.63 -7.69
C LYS A 22 13.81 -4.76 -8.15
N LEU A 23 12.71 -4.99 -7.45
CA LEU A 23 11.71 -5.99 -7.84
C LEU A 23 11.02 -5.61 -9.15
N ASN A 24 10.67 -4.33 -9.32
CA ASN A 24 10.07 -3.87 -10.56
C ASN A 24 11.01 -4.03 -11.74
N LYS A 25 12.29 -3.70 -11.59
CA LYS A 25 13.30 -3.91 -12.63
C LYS A 25 13.38 -5.39 -13.03
N LYS A 26 13.49 -6.28 -12.04
CA LYS A 26 13.50 -7.74 -12.29
C LYS A 26 12.22 -8.26 -12.93
N CYS A 27 11.06 -7.73 -12.55
CA CYS A 27 9.78 -8.12 -13.16
C CYS A 27 9.66 -7.61 -14.60
N ILE A 28 10.15 -6.41 -14.91
CA ILE A 28 10.19 -5.90 -16.28
C ILE A 28 11.13 -6.77 -17.14
N GLU A 29 12.30 -7.13 -16.62
CA GLU A 29 13.25 -8.00 -17.35
C GLU A 29 12.69 -9.41 -17.61
N LYS A 30 11.88 -9.94 -16.69
CA LYS A 30 11.38 -11.33 -16.76
C LYS A 30 10.01 -11.48 -17.40
N PHE A 31 9.10 -10.55 -17.12
CA PHE A 31 7.68 -10.63 -17.50
C PHE A 31 7.28 -9.50 -18.45
N TYR A 32 8.19 -8.58 -18.81
CA TYR A 32 7.94 -7.40 -19.64
C TYR A 32 6.89 -6.42 -19.06
N ILE A 33 6.45 -6.65 -17.82
CA ILE A 33 5.42 -5.90 -17.13
C ILE A 33 5.94 -5.54 -15.73
N PRO A 34 5.78 -4.29 -15.26
CA PRO A 34 6.13 -3.93 -13.90
C PRO A 34 5.15 -4.57 -12.92
N LEU A 35 5.69 -5.09 -11.82
CA LEU A 35 4.92 -5.60 -10.69
C LEU A 35 4.11 -4.47 -10.03
N TYR A 36 4.75 -3.32 -9.79
CA TYR A 36 4.12 -2.10 -9.28
C TYR A 36 3.92 -1.08 -10.38
N SER A 37 2.66 -0.72 -10.63
CA SER A 37 2.29 0.34 -11.57
C SER A 37 1.69 1.55 -10.86
N ARG A 38 1.51 2.64 -11.62
CA ARG A 38 0.77 3.82 -11.17
C ARG A 38 -0.61 3.48 -10.61
N GLY A 39 -1.35 2.62 -11.31
CA GLY A 39 -2.67 2.17 -10.87
C GLY A 39 -2.62 1.42 -9.52
N MET A 40 -1.62 0.57 -9.32
CA MET A 40 -1.41 -0.09 -8.03
C MET A 40 -1.05 0.90 -6.91
N SER A 41 -0.21 1.88 -7.18
CA SER A 41 0.16 2.89 -6.18
C SER A 41 -1.07 3.70 -5.73
N ILE A 42 -1.92 4.13 -6.67
CA ILE A 42 -3.20 4.78 -6.36
C ILE A 42 -4.13 3.83 -5.60
N GLY A 43 -4.21 2.58 -6.05
CA GLY A 43 -5.02 1.54 -5.44
C GLY A 43 -4.71 1.32 -3.96
N TYR A 44 -3.43 1.13 -3.63
CA TYR A 44 -2.98 0.97 -2.25
C TYR A 44 -3.11 2.25 -1.42
N LEU A 45 -2.96 3.42 -2.04
CA LEU A 45 -3.21 4.69 -1.36
C LEU A 45 -4.69 4.79 -0.96
N ILE A 46 -5.62 4.55 -1.88
CA ILE A 46 -7.06 4.56 -1.62
C ILE A 46 -7.42 3.52 -0.56
N SER A 47 -6.93 2.28 -0.71
CA SER A 47 -7.13 1.22 0.27
C SER A 47 -6.67 1.64 1.68
N GLY A 48 -5.47 2.22 1.79
CA GLY A 48 -4.93 2.71 3.05
C GLY A 48 -5.77 3.82 3.68
N ILE A 49 -6.31 4.75 2.87
CA ILE A 49 -7.21 5.82 3.34
C ILE A 49 -8.49 5.20 3.92
N PHE A 50 -9.14 4.30 3.19
CA PHE A 50 -10.37 3.64 3.65
C PHE A 50 -10.15 2.84 4.94
N LEU A 51 -9.03 2.11 5.04
CA LEU A 51 -8.69 1.36 6.25
C LEU A 51 -8.39 2.28 7.44
N LEU A 52 -7.67 3.38 7.24
CA LEU A 52 -7.34 4.32 8.31
C LEU A 52 -8.59 5.04 8.82
N PHE A 53 -9.41 5.59 7.92
CA PHE A 53 -10.65 6.25 8.30
C PHE A 53 -11.61 5.24 8.94
N GLY A 54 -11.73 4.03 8.37
CA GLY A 54 -12.52 2.96 8.96
C GLY A 54 -12.07 2.59 10.37
N LEU A 55 -10.77 2.43 10.61
CA LEU A 55 -10.21 2.12 11.93
C LEU A 55 -10.45 3.27 12.93
N ASN A 56 -10.26 4.52 12.51
CA ASN A 56 -10.50 5.69 13.35
C ASN A 56 -11.98 5.82 13.71
N SER A 57 -12.88 5.68 12.73
CA SER A 57 -14.33 5.67 12.95
C SER A 57 -14.77 4.50 13.83
N PHE A 58 -14.12 3.34 13.70
CA PHE A 58 -14.41 2.17 14.55
C PHE A 58 -14.06 2.46 16.01
N ARG A 59 -12.86 3.01 16.26
CA ARG A 59 -12.40 3.40 17.60
C ARG A 59 -13.31 4.47 18.21
N TYR A 60 -13.68 5.48 17.43
CA TYR A 60 -14.61 6.53 17.87
C TYR A 60 -16.00 5.96 18.21
N ALA A 61 -16.54 5.11 17.35
CA ALA A 61 -17.85 4.50 17.57
C ALA A 61 -17.87 3.62 18.83
N LEU A 62 -16.78 2.89 19.12
CA LEU A 62 -16.63 2.15 20.37
C LEU A 62 -16.60 3.04 21.60
N GLN A 63 -15.91 4.19 21.54
CA GLN A 63 -15.85 5.14 22.64
C GLN A 63 -17.22 5.76 22.94
N GLU A 64 -17.94 6.17 21.89
CA GLU A 64 -19.27 6.78 21.97
C GLU A 64 -20.42 5.76 22.14
N LYS A 65 -20.11 4.45 22.24
CA LYS A 65 -21.10 3.36 22.24
C LYS A 65 -22.13 3.48 21.09
N SER A 66 -21.67 3.95 19.94
CA SER A 66 -22.51 4.20 18.76
C SER A 66 -22.36 3.08 17.73
N ASN A 67 -23.11 3.17 16.63
CA ASN A 67 -23.14 2.13 15.60
C ASN A 67 -21.80 2.02 14.85
N ILE A 68 -21.22 0.82 14.84
CA ILE A 68 -19.94 0.50 14.19
C ILE A 68 -20.06 0.13 12.71
N LEU A 69 -21.27 0.00 12.17
CA LEU A 69 -21.51 -0.53 10.81
C LEU A 69 -20.80 0.29 9.72
N ASN A 70 -20.87 1.63 9.80
CA ASN A 70 -20.20 2.51 8.83
C ASN A 70 -18.68 2.31 8.83
N ALA A 71 -18.10 2.12 10.02
CA ALA A 71 -16.67 1.87 10.17
C ALA A 71 -16.28 0.51 9.56
N GLN A 72 -17.10 -0.53 9.78
CA GLN A 72 -16.90 -1.85 9.18
C GLN A 72 -17.00 -1.81 7.65
N ILE A 73 -17.95 -1.05 7.10
CA ILE A 73 -18.10 -0.86 5.65
C ILE A 73 -16.84 -0.20 5.06
N LEU A 74 -16.35 0.88 5.67
CA LEU A 74 -15.13 1.57 5.25
C LEU A 74 -13.91 0.62 5.25
N MET A 75 -13.74 -0.13 6.34
CA MET A 75 -12.64 -1.11 6.43
C MET A 75 -12.79 -2.23 5.39
N GLY A 76 -14.01 -2.72 5.17
CA GLY A 76 -14.31 -3.75 4.17
C GLY A 76 -13.97 -3.31 2.75
N ILE A 77 -14.36 -2.09 2.36
CA ILE A 77 -14.01 -1.51 1.05
C ILE A 77 -12.49 -1.42 0.90
N GLY A 78 -11.80 -0.88 1.91
CA GLY A 78 -10.34 -0.77 1.89
C GLY A 78 -9.64 -2.13 1.73
N ALA A 79 -10.11 -3.16 2.45
CA ALA A 79 -9.59 -4.52 2.37
C ALA A 79 -9.83 -5.15 1.00
N LEU A 80 -11.02 -5.00 0.42
CA LEU A 80 -11.36 -5.52 -0.91
C LEU A 80 -10.46 -4.92 -1.99
N ILE A 81 -10.19 -3.61 -1.93
CA ILE A 81 -9.27 -2.95 -2.87
C ILE A 81 -7.85 -3.54 -2.73
N ALA A 82 -7.34 -3.73 -1.51
CA ALA A 82 -6.02 -4.32 -1.29
C ALA A 82 -5.94 -5.74 -1.88
N ILE A 83 -6.96 -6.57 -1.62
CA ILE A 83 -7.05 -7.95 -2.13
C ILE A 83 -7.08 -7.96 -3.66
N PHE A 84 -7.86 -7.07 -4.28
CA PHE A 84 -7.93 -6.95 -5.73
C PHE A 84 -6.55 -6.67 -6.35
N TYR A 85 -5.77 -5.75 -5.77
CA TYR A 85 -4.42 -5.45 -6.28
C TYR A 85 -3.40 -6.56 -5.98
N VAL A 86 -3.57 -7.30 -4.89
CA VAL A 86 -2.80 -8.53 -4.63
C VAL A 86 -3.05 -9.55 -5.75
N ILE A 87 -4.32 -9.80 -6.08
CA ILE A 87 -4.72 -10.71 -7.16
C ILE A 87 -4.10 -10.28 -8.49
N ILE A 88 -4.18 -8.99 -8.85
CA ILE A 88 -3.54 -8.46 -10.07
C ILE A 88 -2.03 -8.71 -10.05
N GLY A 89 -1.36 -8.54 -8.91
CA GLY A 89 0.08 -8.81 -8.77
C GLY A 89 0.44 -10.25 -9.11
N TYR A 90 -0.35 -11.22 -8.65
CA TYR A 90 -0.19 -12.63 -9.00
C TYR A 90 -0.46 -12.90 -10.48
N TYR A 91 -1.53 -12.34 -11.05
CA TYR A 91 -1.86 -12.51 -12.47
C TYR A 91 -0.80 -11.93 -13.43
N ARG A 92 -0.16 -10.83 -13.06
CA ARG A 92 0.87 -10.18 -13.88
C ARG A 92 2.24 -10.85 -13.81
N THR A 93 2.46 -11.71 -12.81
CA THR A 93 3.77 -12.30 -12.55
C THR A 93 3.63 -13.80 -12.29
N ASN A 94 4.37 -14.35 -11.34
CA ASN A 94 4.26 -15.75 -10.91
C ASN A 94 4.09 -15.79 -9.39
N ILE A 95 3.92 -17.00 -8.84
CA ILE A 95 3.70 -17.17 -7.40
C ILE A 95 4.81 -16.54 -6.55
N LEU A 96 6.07 -16.68 -6.96
CA LEU A 96 7.21 -16.15 -6.21
C LEU A 96 7.23 -14.61 -6.15
N TYR A 97 7.14 -13.95 -7.31
CA TYR A 97 7.18 -12.48 -7.38
C TYR A 97 5.88 -11.86 -6.83
N GLY A 98 4.74 -12.51 -7.06
CA GLY A 98 3.45 -12.13 -6.50
C GLY A 98 3.45 -12.18 -4.97
N THR A 99 3.99 -13.25 -4.37
CA THR A 99 4.10 -13.36 -2.90
C THR A 99 5.04 -12.32 -2.31
N ILE A 100 6.21 -12.10 -2.91
CA ILE A 100 7.15 -11.07 -2.44
C ILE A 100 6.52 -9.67 -2.52
N GLY A 101 5.89 -9.32 -3.65
CA GLY A 101 5.22 -8.03 -3.82
C GLY A 101 4.06 -7.85 -2.84
N THR A 102 3.26 -8.90 -2.63
CA THR A 102 2.16 -8.89 -1.66
C THR A 102 2.69 -8.70 -0.23
N GLY A 103 3.75 -9.41 0.15
CA GLY A 103 4.38 -9.29 1.46
C GLY A 103 4.87 -7.86 1.72
N ILE A 104 5.52 -7.24 0.74
CA ILE A 104 5.97 -5.85 0.84
C ILE A 104 4.76 -4.90 0.97
N ASN A 105 3.71 -5.07 0.16
CA ASN A 105 2.51 -4.24 0.23
C ASN A 105 1.82 -4.32 1.57
N LEU A 106 1.56 -5.54 2.06
CA LEU A 106 0.88 -5.74 3.34
C LEU A 106 1.74 -5.24 4.51
N ALA A 107 3.05 -5.52 4.50
CA ALA A 107 3.96 -5.00 5.52
C ALA A 107 3.97 -3.48 5.54
N THR A 108 4.00 -2.84 4.36
CA THR A 108 3.95 -1.38 4.23
C THR A 108 2.63 -0.84 4.75
N LEU A 109 1.50 -1.39 4.30
CA LEU A 109 0.16 -0.97 4.70
C LEU A 109 -0.04 -1.11 6.22
N VAL A 110 0.32 -2.25 6.80
CA VAL A 110 0.26 -2.48 8.26
C VAL A 110 1.17 -1.51 9.01
N PHE A 111 2.41 -1.34 8.57
CA PHE A 111 3.36 -0.42 9.19
C PHE A 111 2.79 0.99 9.29
N PHE A 112 2.18 1.50 8.21
CA PHE A 112 1.63 2.85 8.20
C PHE A 112 0.28 2.99 8.91
N ILE A 113 -0.57 1.95 8.94
CA ILE A 113 -1.78 1.94 9.76
C ILE A 113 -1.43 2.01 11.25
N LEU A 114 -0.41 1.26 11.68
CA LEU A 114 0.05 1.23 13.08
C LEU A 114 0.71 2.53 13.53
N MET A 115 1.17 3.38 12.61
CA MET A 115 1.87 4.63 12.94
C MET A 115 0.93 5.78 13.34
N GLU A 116 -0.39 5.60 13.23
CA GLU A 116 -1.49 6.51 13.65
C GLU A 116 -1.42 7.98 13.17
N GLY A 117 -2.54 8.48 12.62
CA GLY A 117 -2.86 9.91 12.42
C GLY A 117 -1.82 10.76 11.67
N TYR A 118 -0.87 11.34 12.39
CA TYR A 118 0.08 12.34 11.86
C TYR A 118 1.16 11.73 10.96
N LEU A 119 1.54 10.46 11.17
CA LEU A 119 2.54 9.79 10.34
C LEU A 119 1.96 9.19 9.06
N PHE A 120 0.64 9.15 8.92
CA PHE A 120 0.00 8.70 7.68
C PHE A 120 0.32 9.65 6.51
N ILE A 121 0.62 10.92 6.76
CA ILE A 121 1.06 11.84 5.69
C ILE A 121 2.35 11.35 5.02
N ILE A 122 3.21 10.64 5.76
CA ILE A 122 4.42 10.03 5.23
C ILE A 122 4.06 8.87 4.28
N TYR A 123 3.02 8.09 4.59
CA TYR A 123 2.50 7.07 3.68
C TYR A 123 1.97 7.67 2.37
N VAL A 124 1.25 8.79 2.46
CA VAL A 124 0.74 9.51 1.30
C VAL A 124 1.91 9.99 0.43
N ILE A 125 2.89 10.67 1.04
CA ILE A 125 4.10 11.13 0.34
C ILE A 125 4.86 9.96 -0.29
N PHE A 126 5.03 8.85 0.43
CA PHE A 126 5.67 7.65 -0.08
C PHE A 126 4.96 7.09 -1.33
N ASN A 127 3.63 6.99 -1.30
CA ASN A 127 2.85 6.54 -2.46
C ASN A 127 2.92 7.52 -3.64
N ILE A 128 2.99 8.84 -3.38
CA ILE A 128 3.20 9.85 -4.42
C ILE A 128 4.58 9.70 -5.06
N ILE A 129 5.63 9.49 -4.26
CA ILE A 129 6.99 9.24 -4.76
C ILE A 129 7.01 7.97 -5.61
N LEU A 130 6.42 6.88 -5.10
CA LEU A 130 6.28 5.63 -5.84
C LEU A 130 5.55 5.86 -7.16
N PHE A 131 4.37 6.49 -7.15
CA PHE A 131 3.57 6.79 -8.33
C PHE A 131 4.37 7.50 -9.42
N ASN A 132 5.16 8.52 -9.07
CA ASN A 132 6.00 9.24 -10.02
C ASN A 132 7.18 8.40 -10.53
N SER A 133 7.64 7.45 -9.72
CA SER A 133 8.81 6.62 -10.03
C SER A 133 8.49 5.34 -10.81
N VAL A 134 7.22 4.94 -10.91
CA VAL A 134 6.79 3.75 -11.67
C VAL A 134 6.14 4.12 -13.01
N LYS A 135 6.41 3.30 -14.02
CA LYS A 135 5.84 3.48 -15.36
C LYS A 135 4.33 3.19 -15.34
N PRO A 136 3.50 3.96 -16.08
CA PRO A 136 2.13 3.56 -16.36
C PRO A 136 2.16 2.26 -17.17
N ILE A 137 1.23 1.35 -16.86
CA ILE A 137 0.96 0.20 -17.75
C ILE A 137 -0.10 0.69 -18.72
N TYR A 138 0.29 0.89 -19.98
CA TYR A 138 -0.69 1.02 -21.06
C TYR A 138 -1.17 -0.39 -21.37
N VAL A 139 -2.49 -0.62 -21.25
CA VAL A 139 -3.10 -1.87 -21.74
C VAL A 139 -2.95 -1.85 -23.25
N ILE A 140 -1.90 -2.50 -23.77
CA ILE A 140 -1.87 -2.89 -25.17
C ILE A 140 -2.71 -4.16 -25.20
N HIS A 141 -4.00 -4.01 -25.55
CA HIS A 141 -4.82 -5.15 -25.92
C HIS A 141 -4.06 -5.93 -27.01
N ARG A 142 -3.79 -7.21 -26.74
CA ARG A 142 -3.34 -8.17 -27.73
C ARG A 142 -4.35 -9.30 -27.78
#